data_AF-A0A975ZBX4-F1
#
_entry.id   AF-A0A975ZBX4-F1
#
_cell.length_a   1.000
_cell.length_b   1.000
_cell.length_c   1.000
_cell.angle_alpha   90.00
_cell.angle_beta   90.00
_cell.angle_gamma   90.00
#
_symmetry.space_group_name_H-M   'P 1'
#
loop_
_entity.id
_entity.type
_entity.pdbx_description
1 polymer ?
#
loop_
_entity_poly.entity_id
_entity_poly.type
_entity_poly.pdbx_seq_one_letter_code
_entity_poly.pdbx_strand_id
1 'polypeptide(L)'
;MASPRPNKELAFYQRAHGFALGSALAHLLVCVAFAPFTNTWLLALLIGAPALAVPWYVSSLHPTRLISRMVMAVAFMIFTGLIILQTRGDLEAHFSFFVMLAVLVAYCDWRPIVLAYGAIALHHLVFVLLQPSGMGLWVFNDGRGLWGHFWVHAAVGGAETLVLSYVAMALRKLVFSSFEVADMAERIAQGKIQTTAGVSASPRSEMEVAMIGMQRRLGGAIGQIDVSAKALAETVASIASGTADLSTRTERSATHIHTATGELQRFASGAQKTVEQTMQADDFGRRVQSAAQEIGLIVREAIETMNGLKQKSRHMGEAVAVVETIARKTGVLAVDAGVKASRGGEHKTGFSETAIEVRRLAEQAGRSAVEVRTLLAQASDQIAHGAERMAEAGRSLEELLASAPRASGLMSQLSQQARQDLVRLGGISTTLQAVDSSIQQNASFAAEVARALKALQKHQTALDQSLLAFTVEDHTPTQTALAAA
;
A
#
# COMPACT_ATOMS: atom_id res chain seq x y z
N MET A 1 -44.44 2.63 3.90
CA MET A 1 -45.70 2.74 4.68
C MET A 1 -45.49 2.05 6.02
N ALA A 2 -45.08 2.79 7.05
CA ALA A 2 -44.98 2.25 8.40
C ALA A 2 -46.41 2.17 8.97
N SER A 3 -46.83 0.98 9.41
CA SER A 3 -48.05 0.82 10.21
C SER A 3 -48.03 1.82 11.38
N PRO A 4 -49.14 2.49 11.71
CA PRO A 4 -49.18 3.32 12.91
C PRO A 4 -48.94 2.40 14.11
N ARG A 5 -47.74 2.50 14.70
CA ARG A 5 -47.39 1.72 15.89
C ARG A 5 -48.49 1.96 16.93
N PRO A 6 -49.03 0.91 17.58
CA PRO A 6 -49.96 1.14 18.66
C PRO A 6 -49.24 1.99 19.70
N ASN A 7 -49.83 3.14 20.02
CA ASN A 7 -49.30 4.02 21.05
C ASN A 7 -49.14 3.15 22.33
N LYS A 8 -47.91 2.92 22.80
CA LYS A 8 -47.62 2.04 23.95
C LYS A 8 -48.45 2.46 25.17
N GLU A 9 -48.73 3.77 25.29
CA GLU A 9 -49.65 4.35 26.26
C GLU A 9 -51.11 3.87 26.08
N LEU A 10 -51.61 3.79 24.84
CA LEU A 10 -52.95 3.28 24.55
C LEU A 10 -53.07 1.81 24.98
N ALA A 11 -52.11 0.97 24.62
CA ALA A 11 -52.10 -0.45 24.98
C ALA A 11 -51.96 -0.66 26.51
N PHE A 12 -51.25 0.24 27.20
CA PHE A 12 -51.21 0.27 28.67
C PHE A 12 -52.59 0.55 29.26
N TYR A 13 -53.25 1.65 28.87
CA TYR A 13 -54.54 2.01 29.45
C TYR A 13 -55.65 1.02 29.09
N GLN A 14 -55.64 0.43 27.89
CA GLN A 14 -56.62 -0.61 27.54
C GLN A 14 -56.52 -1.83 28.48
N ARG A 15 -55.29 -2.26 28.83
CA ARG A 15 -55.08 -3.33 29.80
C ARG A 15 -55.53 -2.92 31.21
N ALA A 16 -55.21 -1.70 31.63
CA ALA A 16 -55.64 -1.17 32.93
C ALA A 16 -57.18 -1.09 33.03
N HIS A 17 -57.85 -0.61 31.97
CA HIS A 17 -59.32 -0.59 31.88
C HIS A 17 -59.91 -2.00 31.91
N GLY A 18 -59.32 -2.95 31.17
CA GLY A 18 -59.76 -4.35 31.19
C GLY A 18 -59.70 -4.97 32.59
N PHE A 19 -58.61 -4.72 33.32
CA PHE A 19 -58.46 -5.15 34.71
C PHE A 19 -59.48 -4.47 35.65
N ALA A 20 -59.64 -3.15 35.53
CA ALA A 20 -60.59 -2.39 36.35
C ALA A 20 -62.06 -2.76 36.07
N LEU A 21 -62.43 -2.99 34.81
CA LEU A 21 -63.75 -3.47 34.41
C LEU A 21 -64.02 -4.88 34.90
N GLY A 22 -63.02 -5.77 34.86
CA GLY A 22 -63.12 -7.10 35.44
C GLY A 22 -63.38 -7.03 36.96
N SER A 23 -62.69 -6.13 37.65
CA SER A 23 -62.95 -5.86 39.07
C SER A 23 -64.35 -5.28 39.32
N ALA A 24 -64.81 -4.33 38.50
CA ALA A 24 -66.16 -3.76 38.61
C ALA A 24 -67.24 -4.83 38.41
N LEU A 25 -67.07 -5.72 37.43
CA LEU A 25 -67.97 -6.85 37.19
C LEU A 25 -67.98 -7.81 38.38
N ALA A 26 -66.82 -8.13 38.97
CA ALA A 26 -66.76 -8.97 40.17
C ALA A 26 -67.56 -8.36 41.34
N HIS A 27 -67.47 -7.05 41.53
CA HIS A 27 -68.24 -6.35 42.56
C HIS A 27 -69.74 -6.29 42.24
N LEU A 28 -70.13 -6.14 40.97
CA LEU A 28 -71.53 -6.30 40.57
C LEU A 28 -72.06 -7.69 40.93
N LEU A 29 -71.28 -8.75 40.69
CA LEU A 29 -71.63 -10.12 41.06
C LEU A 29 -71.78 -10.27 42.58
N VAL A 30 -70.91 -9.64 43.37
CA VAL A 30 -71.04 -9.58 44.84
C VAL A 30 -72.34 -8.89 45.25
N CYS A 31 -72.67 -7.73 44.66
CA CYS A 31 -73.92 -7.02 44.94
C CYS A 31 -75.17 -7.86 44.58
N VAL A 32 -75.11 -8.63 43.49
CA VAL A 32 -76.17 -9.57 43.09
C VAL A 32 -76.25 -10.76 44.05
N ALA A 33 -75.11 -11.27 44.52
CA ALA A 33 -75.05 -12.38 45.48
C ALA A 33 -75.64 -12.01 46.85
N PHE A 34 -75.52 -10.76 47.28
CA PHE A 34 -76.16 -10.28 48.52
C PHE A 34 -77.67 -10.05 48.37
N ALA A 35 -78.16 -9.72 47.18
CA ALA A 35 -79.56 -9.37 46.92
C ALA A 35 -80.62 -10.36 47.45
N PRO A 36 -80.47 -11.71 47.35
CA PRO A 36 -81.45 -12.65 47.92
C PRO A 36 -81.50 -12.64 49.46
N PHE A 37 -80.38 -12.34 50.13
CA PHE A 37 -80.30 -12.35 51.59
C PHE A 37 -80.84 -11.06 52.22
N THR A 38 -80.74 -9.94 51.49
CA THR A 38 -81.05 -8.60 51.99
C THR A 38 -82.32 -8.01 51.37
N ASN A 39 -82.92 -8.70 50.40
CA ASN A 39 -84.07 -8.27 49.60
C ASN A 39 -83.83 -6.96 48.82
N THR A 40 -82.64 -6.78 48.25
CA THR A 40 -82.21 -5.55 47.57
C THR A 40 -82.02 -5.71 46.05
N TRP A 41 -82.79 -6.59 45.40
CA TRP A 41 -82.68 -6.85 43.96
C TRP A 41 -82.76 -5.60 43.10
N LEU A 42 -83.70 -4.71 43.41
CA LEU A 42 -83.90 -3.47 42.67
C LEU A 42 -82.67 -2.55 42.78
N LEU A 43 -82.07 -2.42 43.98
CA LEU A 43 -80.87 -1.61 44.19
C LEU A 43 -79.66 -2.21 43.46
N ALA A 44 -79.49 -3.53 43.54
CA ALA A 44 -78.39 -4.25 42.90
C ALA A 44 -78.36 -4.01 41.38
N LEU A 45 -79.52 -4.08 40.73
CA LEU A 45 -79.62 -3.93 39.28
C LEU A 45 -79.70 -2.47 38.85
N LEU A 46 -80.54 -1.65 39.49
CA LEU A 46 -80.78 -0.26 39.09
C LEU A 46 -79.55 0.63 39.31
N ILE A 47 -78.77 0.38 40.36
CA ILE A 47 -77.55 1.15 40.67
C ILE A 47 -76.32 0.43 40.12
N GLY A 48 -76.23 -0.88 40.30
CA GLY A 48 -75.05 -1.66 39.90
C GLY A 48 -74.87 -1.78 38.38
N ALA A 49 -75.94 -1.95 37.59
CA ALA A 49 -75.79 -2.10 36.14
C ALA A 49 -75.31 -0.80 35.46
N PRO A 50 -75.85 0.41 35.76
CA PRO A 50 -75.28 1.66 35.27
C PRO A 50 -73.85 1.90 35.78
N ALA A 51 -73.55 1.54 37.03
CA ALA A 51 -72.20 1.67 37.59
C ALA A 51 -71.15 0.82 36.84
N LEU A 52 -71.55 -0.26 36.15
CA LEU A 52 -70.66 -1.00 35.24
C LEU A 52 -70.71 -0.48 33.79
N ALA A 53 -71.91 -0.19 33.28
CA ALA A 53 -72.12 0.15 31.86
C ALA A 53 -71.50 1.50 31.47
N VAL A 54 -71.60 2.52 32.34
CA VAL A 54 -71.06 3.87 32.08
C VAL A 54 -69.53 3.87 31.98
N PRO A 55 -68.75 3.35 32.96
CA PRO A 55 -67.30 3.29 32.80
C PRO A 55 -66.86 2.39 31.65
N TRP A 56 -67.58 1.31 31.33
CA TRP A 56 -67.31 0.49 30.14
C TRP A 56 -67.45 1.30 28.84
N TYR A 57 -68.55 2.05 28.71
CA TYR A 57 -68.79 2.89 27.54
C TYR A 57 -67.74 4.00 27.40
N VAL A 58 -67.45 4.74 28.48
CA VAL A 58 -66.49 5.86 28.43
C VAL A 58 -65.06 5.36 28.16
N SER A 59 -64.65 4.25 28.77
CA SER A 59 -63.31 3.68 28.58
C SER A 59 -63.10 3.06 27.19
N SER A 60 -64.15 2.56 26.54
CA SER A 60 -64.06 2.05 25.16
C SER A 60 -63.92 3.16 24.12
N LEU A 61 -64.55 4.32 24.32
CA LEU A 61 -64.43 5.48 23.43
C LEU A 61 -63.16 6.29 23.64
N HIS A 62 -62.74 6.47 24.89
CA HIS A 62 -61.66 7.38 25.25
C HIS A 62 -60.64 6.76 26.22
N PRO A 63 -59.98 5.64 25.86
CA PRO A 63 -59.15 4.87 26.79
C PRO A 63 -58.00 5.65 27.44
N THR A 64 -57.42 6.64 26.75
CA THR A 64 -56.27 7.42 27.26
C THR A 64 -56.67 8.68 28.01
N ARG A 65 -57.93 9.14 27.91
CA ARG A 65 -58.36 10.39 28.53
C ARG A 65 -58.55 10.21 30.03
N LEU A 66 -58.28 11.27 30.78
CA LEU A 66 -58.45 11.30 32.23
C LEU A 66 -59.89 10.93 32.66
N ILE A 67 -60.89 11.39 31.91
CA ILE A 67 -62.31 11.18 32.22
C ILE A 67 -62.65 9.69 32.40
N SER A 68 -62.08 8.79 31.59
CA SER A 68 -62.36 7.36 31.66
C SER A 68 -61.92 6.74 32.98
N ARG A 69 -60.80 7.22 33.53
CA ARG A 69 -60.30 6.79 34.84
C ARG A 69 -61.10 7.39 35.99
N MET A 70 -61.54 8.63 35.83
CA MET A 70 -62.39 9.31 36.82
C MET A 70 -63.76 8.65 36.95
N VAL A 71 -64.39 8.32 35.82
CA VAL A 71 -65.67 7.61 35.78
C VAL A 71 -65.53 6.22 36.41
N MET A 72 -64.43 5.51 36.16
CA MET A 72 -64.15 4.23 36.83
C MET A 72 -64.00 4.38 38.35
N ALA A 73 -63.27 5.40 38.81
CA ALA A 73 -63.10 5.68 40.23
C ALA A 73 -64.45 5.94 40.93
N VAL A 74 -65.32 6.75 40.33
CA VAL A 74 -66.67 7.00 40.86
C VAL A 74 -67.52 5.73 40.85
N ALA A 75 -67.47 4.94 39.78
CA ALA A 75 -68.19 3.66 39.70
C ALA A 75 -67.80 2.69 40.81
N PHE A 76 -66.52 2.57 41.12
CA PHE A 76 -66.04 1.80 42.27
C PHE A 76 -66.64 2.31 43.59
N MET A 77 -66.67 3.63 43.81
CA MET A 77 -67.27 4.17 45.04
C MET A 77 -68.78 3.90 45.12
N ILE A 78 -69.48 3.90 43.98
CA ILE A 78 -70.89 3.48 43.91
C ILE A 78 -71.05 2.00 44.32
N PHE A 79 -70.19 1.10 43.84
CA PHE A 79 -70.23 -0.31 44.24
C PHE A 79 -69.94 -0.49 45.74
N THR A 80 -68.94 0.21 46.27
CA THR A 80 -68.64 0.17 47.70
C THR A 80 -69.82 0.67 48.54
N GLY A 81 -70.39 1.83 48.18
CA GLY A 81 -71.58 2.36 48.87
C GLY A 81 -72.78 1.43 48.78
N LEU A 82 -72.97 0.76 47.64
CA LEU A 82 -74.04 -0.21 47.45
C LEU A 82 -73.87 -1.46 48.34
N ILE A 83 -72.66 -2.02 48.44
CA ILE A 83 -72.39 -3.18 49.33
C ILE A 83 -72.62 -2.79 50.80
N ILE A 84 -72.16 -1.60 51.22
CA ILE A 84 -72.40 -1.07 52.57
C ILE A 84 -73.91 -0.94 52.83
N LEU A 85 -74.67 -0.41 51.88
CA LEU A 85 -76.13 -0.28 52.02
C LEU A 85 -76.82 -1.63 52.09
N GLN A 86 -76.46 -2.59 51.24
CA GLN A 86 -77.05 -3.94 51.21
C GLN A 86 -76.80 -4.70 52.52
N THR A 87 -75.60 -4.55 53.08
CA THR A 87 -75.21 -5.18 54.36
C THR A 87 -75.66 -4.41 55.60
N ARG A 88 -76.40 -3.30 55.41
CA ARG A 88 -76.92 -2.42 56.47
C ARG A 88 -75.81 -1.82 57.35
N GLY A 89 -74.73 -1.36 56.73
CA GLY A 89 -73.64 -0.63 57.40
C GLY A 89 -72.61 -1.53 58.09
N ASP A 90 -72.41 -2.75 57.56
CA ASP A 90 -71.46 -3.71 58.11
C ASP A 90 -70.00 -3.26 57.92
N LEU A 91 -69.14 -3.55 58.89
CA LEU A 91 -67.76 -3.04 58.88
C LEU A 91 -66.91 -3.73 57.81
N GLU A 92 -67.10 -5.02 57.63
CA GLU A 92 -66.41 -5.84 56.62
C GLU A 92 -66.73 -5.37 55.20
N ALA A 93 -67.94 -4.85 54.96
CA ALA A 93 -68.33 -4.29 53.67
C ALA A 93 -67.47 -3.08 53.27
N HIS A 94 -66.96 -2.32 54.24
CA HIS A 94 -66.09 -1.17 53.96
C HIS A 94 -64.73 -1.59 53.39
N PHE A 95 -64.31 -2.85 53.56
CA PHE A 95 -63.05 -3.33 53.00
C PHE A 95 -63.02 -3.34 51.48
N SER A 96 -64.19 -3.30 50.81
CA SER A 96 -64.25 -3.16 49.35
C SER A 96 -63.63 -1.86 48.86
N PHE A 97 -63.63 -0.80 49.69
CA PHE A 97 -62.95 0.46 49.41
C PHE A 97 -61.44 0.25 49.16
N PHE A 98 -60.77 -0.43 50.09
CA PHE A 98 -59.32 -0.72 50.02
C PHE A 98 -58.97 -1.51 48.74
N VAL A 99 -59.78 -2.53 48.43
CA VAL A 99 -59.60 -3.34 47.21
C VAL A 99 -59.72 -2.48 45.95
N MET A 100 -60.74 -1.61 45.88
CA MET A 100 -60.97 -0.79 44.71
C MET A 100 -59.93 0.31 44.53
N LEU A 101 -59.46 0.93 45.62
CA LEU A 101 -58.36 1.90 45.55
C LEU A 101 -57.07 1.24 45.07
N ALA A 102 -56.76 0.04 45.55
CA ALA A 102 -55.63 -0.74 45.07
C ALA A 102 -55.73 -1.03 43.56
N VAL A 103 -56.93 -1.34 43.06
CA VAL A 103 -57.15 -1.53 41.61
C VAL A 103 -56.91 -0.23 40.82
N LEU A 104 -57.28 0.95 41.36
CA LEU A 104 -57.04 2.24 40.70
C LEU A 104 -55.55 2.57 40.53
N VAL A 105 -54.66 1.99 41.35
CA VAL A 105 -53.20 2.10 41.18
C VAL A 105 -52.74 1.56 39.82
N ALA A 106 -53.46 0.60 39.23
CA ALA A 106 -53.16 0.05 37.90
C ALA A 106 -53.16 1.13 36.80
N TYR A 107 -53.85 2.26 37.00
CA TYR A 107 -53.80 3.39 36.07
C TYR A 107 -52.52 4.23 36.15
N CYS A 108 -51.68 4.00 37.18
CA CYS A 108 -50.50 4.83 37.46
C CYS A 108 -50.84 6.33 37.42
N ASP A 109 -51.96 6.69 38.04
CA ASP A 109 -52.45 8.06 38.15
C ASP A 109 -53.05 8.26 39.53
N TRP A 110 -52.58 9.27 40.24
CA TRP A 110 -53.05 9.59 41.58
C TRP A 110 -54.44 10.23 41.58
N ARG A 111 -54.81 10.91 40.49
CA ARG A 111 -56.02 11.73 40.44
C ARG A 111 -57.31 10.91 40.61
N PRO A 112 -57.48 9.73 39.97
CA PRO A 112 -58.62 8.85 40.21
C PRO A 112 -58.71 8.33 41.65
N ILE A 113 -57.57 8.08 42.30
CA ILE A 113 -57.51 7.59 43.70
C ILE A 113 -58.03 8.67 44.64
N VAL A 114 -57.56 9.91 44.48
CA VAL A 114 -58.04 11.06 45.27
C VAL A 114 -59.52 11.35 45.00
N LEU A 115 -59.98 11.24 43.75
CA LEU A 115 -61.40 11.39 43.43
C LEU A 115 -62.26 10.30 44.10
N ALA A 116 -61.80 9.04 44.08
CA ALA A 116 -62.50 7.93 44.74
C ALA A 116 -62.66 8.21 46.25
N TYR A 117 -61.57 8.57 46.93
CA TYR A 117 -61.62 8.96 48.33
C TYR A 117 -62.60 10.12 48.59
N GLY A 118 -62.53 11.18 47.78
CA GLY A 118 -63.45 12.32 47.90
C GLY A 118 -64.92 11.92 47.73
N ALA A 119 -65.22 11.07 46.74
CA ALA A 119 -66.57 10.59 46.47
C ALA A 119 -67.12 9.72 47.61
N ILE A 120 -66.33 8.80 48.16
CA ILE A 120 -66.78 7.94 49.26
C ILE A 120 -66.87 8.71 50.59
N ALA A 121 -65.96 9.66 50.85
CA ALA A 121 -66.01 10.50 52.04
C ALA A 121 -67.26 11.37 52.03
N LEU A 122 -67.62 11.93 50.86
CA LEU A 122 -68.87 12.66 50.67
C LEU A 122 -70.09 11.76 50.86
N HIS A 123 -70.08 10.54 50.30
CA HIS A 123 -71.14 9.55 50.52
C HIS A 123 -71.33 9.27 52.02
N HIS A 124 -70.25 9.00 52.75
CA HIS A 124 -70.30 8.71 54.19
C HIS A 124 -70.79 9.91 54.98
N LEU A 125 -70.34 11.12 54.66
CA LEU A 125 -70.80 12.35 55.31
C LEU A 125 -72.31 12.55 55.14
N VAL A 126 -72.81 12.39 53.91
CA VAL A 126 -74.24 12.51 53.61
C VAL A 126 -75.04 11.44 54.33
N PHE A 127 -74.56 10.20 54.37
CA PHE A 127 -75.29 9.11 55.03
C PHE A 127 -75.24 9.22 56.56
N VAL A 128 -74.14 9.71 57.15
CA VAL A 128 -74.10 10.04 58.59
C VAL A 128 -75.15 11.10 58.96
N LEU A 129 -75.37 12.09 58.09
CA LEU A 129 -76.39 13.13 58.31
C LEU A 129 -77.82 12.60 58.17
N LEU A 130 -78.05 11.67 57.24
CA LEU A 130 -79.40 11.17 56.91
C LEU A 130 -79.80 9.89 57.65
N GLN A 131 -78.86 9.07 58.11
CA GLN A 131 -79.14 7.81 58.82
C GLN A 131 -80.06 7.99 60.05
N PRO A 132 -79.93 9.05 60.88
CA PRO A 132 -80.84 9.28 62.01
C PRO A 132 -82.31 9.52 61.64
N SER A 133 -82.61 9.90 60.38
CA SER A 133 -83.98 10.19 59.94
C SER A 133 -84.81 8.94 59.64
N GLY A 134 -84.24 7.74 59.80
CA GLY A 134 -84.97 6.48 59.64
C GLY A 134 -85.32 6.09 58.19
N MET A 135 -84.72 6.74 57.18
CA MET A 135 -84.98 6.48 55.75
C MET A 135 -84.37 5.17 55.22
N GLY A 136 -83.82 4.32 56.08
CA GLY A 136 -83.20 3.05 55.68
C GLY A 136 -81.85 3.19 54.97
N LEU A 137 -81.20 4.37 55.07
CA LEU A 137 -79.85 4.61 54.57
C LEU A 137 -78.84 4.33 55.66
N TRP A 138 -78.05 3.27 55.50
CA TRP A 138 -77.08 2.81 56.48
C TRP A 138 -75.65 3.08 56.00
N VAL A 139 -74.82 3.63 56.88
CA VAL A 139 -73.37 3.73 56.68
C VAL A 139 -72.61 2.97 57.77
N PHE A 140 -72.97 3.10 59.05
CA PHE A 140 -72.36 2.35 60.15
C PHE A 140 -73.42 1.74 61.06
N ASN A 141 -73.23 0.49 61.47
CA ASN A 141 -74.15 -0.23 62.37
C ASN A 141 -73.39 -1.08 63.41
N ASP A 142 -72.38 -0.50 64.04
CA ASP A 142 -71.46 -1.17 64.97
C ASP A 142 -71.65 -0.73 66.44
N GLY A 143 -72.72 0.01 66.73
CA GLY A 143 -73.01 0.55 68.07
C GLY A 143 -72.07 1.68 68.52
N ARG A 144 -71.11 2.11 67.69
CA ARG A 144 -70.26 3.27 67.96
C ARG A 144 -70.97 4.56 67.53
N GLY A 145 -70.59 5.70 68.10
CA GLY A 145 -71.14 7.00 67.68
C GLY A 145 -70.78 7.32 66.22
N LEU A 146 -71.77 7.63 65.39
CA LEU A 146 -71.62 7.85 63.93
C LEU A 146 -70.49 8.84 63.58
N TRP A 147 -70.40 9.96 64.30
CA TRP A 147 -69.39 11.00 64.05
C TRP A 147 -67.97 10.57 64.42
N GLY A 148 -67.81 9.83 65.53
CA GLY A 148 -66.51 9.30 65.94
C GLY A 148 -65.98 8.27 64.94
N HIS A 149 -66.86 7.36 64.50
CA HIS A 149 -66.53 6.39 63.46
C HIS A 149 -66.14 7.10 62.15
N PHE A 150 -66.94 8.06 61.68
CA PHE A 150 -66.69 8.81 60.45
C PHE A 150 -65.29 9.42 60.41
N TRP A 151 -64.87 10.13 61.46
CA TRP A 151 -63.56 10.80 61.46
C TRP A 151 -62.39 9.82 61.46
N VAL A 152 -62.49 8.71 62.20
CA VAL A 152 -61.46 7.66 62.19
C VAL A 152 -61.38 7.00 60.81
N HIS A 153 -62.54 6.68 60.23
CA HIS A 153 -62.62 6.04 58.91
C HIS A 153 -62.06 6.95 57.82
N ALA A 154 -62.43 8.23 57.82
CA ALA A 154 -61.90 9.24 56.90
C ALA A 154 -60.37 9.39 57.06
N ALA A 155 -59.85 9.42 58.29
CA ALA A 155 -58.41 9.52 58.53
C ALA A 155 -57.62 8.33 57.97
N VAL A 156 -58.10 7.10 58.20
CA VAL A 156 -57.46 5.87 57.69
C VAL A 156 -57.52 5.82 56.16
N GLY A 157 -58.69 6.08 55.57
CA GLY A 157 -58.85 6.11 54.11
C GLY A 157 -58.03 7.22 53.45
N GLY A 158 -57.89 8.37 54.11
CA GLY A 158 -57.03 9.46 53.67
C GLY A 158 -55.55 9.09 53.69
N ALA A 159 -55.07 8.44 54.75
CA ALA A 159 -53.70 7.97 54.86
C ALA A 159 -53.35 6.94 53.76
N GLU A 160 -54.24 5.97 53.52
CA GLU A 160 -54.07 5.01 52.43
C GLU A 160 -54.06 5.69 51.06
N THR A 161 -54.99 6.62 50.82
CA THR A 161 -55.07 7.39 49.57
C THR A 161 -53.76 8.12 49.28
N LEU A 162 -53.10 8.70 50.29
CA LEU A 162 -51.80 9.35 50.15
C LEU A 162 -50.71 8.34 49.73
N VAL A 163 -50.65 7.18 50.39
CA VAL A 163 -49.67 6.12 50.06
C VAL A 163 -49.88 5.62 48.64
N LEU A 164 -51.11 5.26 48.27
CA LEU A 164 -51.42 4.75 46.93
C LEU A 164 -51.23 5.81 45.84
N SER A 165 -51.49 7.08 46.14
CA SER A 165 -51.19 8.20 45.23
C SER A 165 -49.69 8.35 44.99
N TYR A 166 -48.87 8.25 46.04
CA TYR A 166 -47.40 8.25 45.90
C TYR A 166 -46.91 7.07 45.05
N VAL A 167 -47.38 5.86 45.34
CA VAL A 167 -47.05 4.65 44.57
C VAL A 167 -47.47 4.80 43.10
N ALA A 168 -48.67 5.31 42.84
CA ALA A 168 -49.16 5.54 41.47
C ALA A 168 -48.29 6.55 40.70
N MET A 169 -47.82 7.61 41.36
CA MET A 169 -46.88 8.58 40.76
C MET A 169 -45.51 7.95 40.47
N ALA A 170 -44.98 7.17 41.41
CA ALA A 170 -43.69 6.48 41.23
C ALA A 170 -43.75 5.45 40.09
N LEU A 171 -44.81 4.64 40.04
CA LEU A 171 -45.04 3.67 38.96
C LEU A 171 -45.25 4.38 37.61
N ARG A 172 -45.94 5.53 37.59
CA ARG A 172 -46.08 6.33 36.37
C ARG A 172 -44.72 6.70 35.79
N LYS A 173 -43.81 7.20 36.62
CA LYS A 173 -42.47 7.58 36.17
C LYS A 173 -41.75 6.38 35.55
N LEU A 174 -41.79 5.22 36.22
CA LEU A 174 -41.12 3.99 35.76
C LEU A 174 -41.70 3.40 34.47
N VAL A 175 -43.04 3.30 34.37
CA VAL A 175 -43.71 2.71 33.20
C VAL A 175 -43.50 3.57 31.96
N PHE A 176 -43.69 4.88 32.08
CA PHE A 176 -43.61 5.77 30.91
C PHE A 176 -42.16 5.99 30.47
N SER A 177 -41.18 6.07 31.39
CA SER A 177 -39.76 6.09 31.02
C SER A 177 -39.34 4.81 30.28
N SER A 178 -39.91 3.65 30.64
CA SER A 178 -39.59 2.39 29.97
C SER A 178 -40.00 2.38 28.49
N PHE A 179 -41.06 3.12 28.11
CA PHE A 179 -41.50 3.22 26.72
C PHE A 179 -40.53 4.00 25.85
N GLU A 180 -39.98 5.10 26.38
CA GLU A 180 -38.97 5.93 25.71
C GLU A 180 -37.67 5.14 25.54
N VAL A 181 -37.18 4.50 26.61
CA VAL A 181 -35.96 3.68 26.54
C VAL A 181 -36.12 2.51 25.56
N ALA A 182 -37.29 1.86 25.55
CA ALA A 182 -37.56 0.80 24.59
C ALA A 182 -37.57 1.30 23.13
N ASP A 183 -38.07 2.51 22.86
CA ASP A 183 -37.99 3.10 21.52
C ASP A 183 -36.54 3.45 21.16
N MET A 184 -35.77 4.05 22.07
CA MET A 184 -34.34 4.30 21.86
C MET A 184 -33.57 3.01 21.55
N ALA A 185 -33.80 1.94 22.31
CA ALA A 185 -33.18 0.64 22.08
C ALA A 185 -33.57 0.02 20.74
N GLU A 186 -34.85 0.11 20.34
CA GLU A 186 -35.33 -0.37 19.03
C GLU A 186 -34.67 0.41 17.89
N ARG A 187 -34.50 1.72 18.04
CA ARG A 187 -33.81 2.57 17.04
C ARG A 187 -32.34 2.20 16.93
N ILE A 188 -31.64 1.98 18.05
CA ILE A 188 -30.26 1.49 18.07
C ILE A 188 -30.15 0.12 17.39
N ALA A 189 -31.07 -0.80 17.66
CA ALA A 189 -31.10 -2.12 17.04
C ALA A 189 -31.35 -2.07 15.52
N GLN A 190 -32.05 -1.04 15.04
CA GLN A 190 -32.24 -0.75 13.61
C GLN A 190 -31.07 0.03 12.99
N GLY A 191 -29.97 0.22 13.73
CA GLY A 191 -28.78 0.95 13.27
C GLY A 191 -28.94 2.47 13.27
N LYS A 192 -30.05 3.04 13.78
CA LYS A 192 -30.28 4.48 13.81
C LYS A 192 -29.71 5.07 15.10
N ILE A 193 -28.51 5.64 15.00
CA ILE A 193 -27.78 6.22 16.11
C ILE A 193 -27.91 7.74 16.07
N GLN A 194 -28.56 8.32 17.06
CA GLN A 194 -28.60 9.77 17.27
C GLN A 194 -27.65 10.13 18.39
N THR A 195 -26.68 10.98 18.10
CA THR A 195 -25.67 11.43 19.07
C THR A 195 -26.19 12.57 19.95
N THR A 196 -27.27 13.22 19.53
CA THR A 196 -27.94 14.34 20.19
C THR A 196 -29.27 13.90 20.80
N ALA A 197 -29.37 13.93 22.13
CA ALA A 197 -30.65 13.75 22.80
C ALA A 197 -31.40 15.09 22.81
N GLY A 198 -32.52 15.19 22.09
CA GLY A 198 -33.38 16.38 22.10
C GLY A 198 -33.73 16.81 23.52
N VAL A 199 -33.76 18.12 23.80
CA VAL A 199 -34.08 18.68 25.12
C VAL A 199 -35.47 18.18 25.53
N SER A 200 -35.54 17.31 26.55
CA SER A 200 -36.82 16.86 27.09
C SER A 200 -37.31 17.87 28.10
N ALA A 201 -38.59 18.25 28.03
CA ALA A 201 -39.23 19.18 28.95
C ALA A 201 -39.46 18.57 30.36
N SER A 202 -39.26 17.26 30.53
CA SER A 202 -39.41 16.55 31.81
C SER A 202 -38.07 15.97 32.31
N PRO A 203 -37.88 15.85 33.65
CA PRO A 203 -36.69 15.21 34.20
C PRO A 203 -36.55 13.77 33.72
N ARG A 204 -35.45 13.46 33.04
CA ARG A 204 -35.17 12.12 32.49
C ARG A 204 -35.00 11.07 33.59
N SER A 205 -35.36 9.83 33.29
CA SER A 205 -35.01 8.69 34.14
C SER A 205 -33.51 8.38 34.08
N GLU A 206 -32.95 7.73 35.10
CA GLU A 206 -31.56 7.24 35.07
C GLU A 206 -31.31 6.30 33.87
N MET A 207 -32.33 5.50 33.52
CA MET A 207 -32.28 4.58 32.39
C MET A 207 -32.19 5.31 31.04
N GLU A 208 -32.93 6.40 30.85
CA GLU A 208 -32.82 7.26 29.67
C GLU A 208 -31.42 7.89 29.57
N VAL A 209 -30.89 8.40 30.68
CA VAL A 209 -29.54 9.01 30.70
C VAL A 209 -28.47 7.98 30.33
N ALA A 210 -28.54 6.76 30.87
CA ALA A 210 -27.63 5.67 30.53
C ALA A 210 -27.75 5.28 29.05
N MET A 211 -28.98 5.20 28.50
CA MET A 211 -29.24 4.88 27.10
C MET A 211 -28.65 5.94 26.15
N ILE A 212 -28.81 7.23 26.47
CA ILE A 212 -28.20 8.34 25.73
C ILE A 212 -26.67 8.25 25.77
N GLY A 213 -26.10 7.95 26.94
CA GLY A 213 -24.65 7.76 27.11
C GLY A 213 -24.12 6.62 26.23
N MET A 214 -24.83 5.49 26.18
CA MET A 214 -24.51 4.36 25.31
C MET A 214 -24.59 4.74 23.83
N GLN A 215 -25.66 5.43 23.42
CA GLN A 215 -25.87 5.84 22.04
C GLN A 215 -24.77 6.79 21.55
N ARG A 216 -24.34 7.74 22.39
CA ARG A 216 -23.23 8.65 22.07
C ARG A 216 -21.91 7.90 21.91
N ARG A 217 -21.59 6.97 22.82
CA ARG A 217 -20.36 6.15 22.73
C ARG A 217 -20.36 5.27 21.49
N LEU A 218 -21.50 4.65 21.17
CA LEU A 218 -21.65 3.84 19.97
C LEU A 218 -21.51 4.67 18.69
N GLY A 219 -22.16 5.83 18.63
CA GLY A 219 -22.03 6.76 17.50
C GLY A 219 -20.60 7.24 17.28
N GLY A 220 -19.90 7.62 18.36
CA GLY A 220 -18.48 7.98 18.29
C GLY A 220 -17.58 6.84 17.82
N ALA A 221 -17.83 5.60 18.29
CA ALA A 221 -17.09 4.43 17.85
C ALA A 221 -17.32 4.13 16.35
N ILE A 222 -18.56 4.19 15.88
CA ILE A 222 -18.91 4.00 14.46
C ILE A 222 -18.27 5.09 13.60
N GLY A 223 -18.32 6.36 14.03
CA GLY A 223 -17.67 7.47 13.32
C GLY A 223 -16.15 7.29 13.23
N GLN A 224 -15.50 6.85 14.31
CA GLN A 224 -14.07 6.56 14.29
C GLN A 224 -13.72 5.41 13.33
N ILE A 225 -14.56 4.36 13.28
CA ILE A 225 -14.38 3.24 12.36
C ILE A 225 -14.53 3.71 10.90
N ASP A 226 -15.50 4.57 10.58
CA ASP A 226 -15.68 5.15 9.24
C ASP A 226 -14.46 5.97 8.80
N VAL A 227 -13.93 6.82 9.68
CA VAL A 227 -12.70 7.59 9.40
C VAL A 227 -11.50 6.66 9.16
N SER A 228 -11.33 5.64 10.01
CA SER A 228 -10.25 4.65 9.84
C SER A 228 -10.41 3.81 8.57
N ALA A 229 -11.64 3.46 8.17
CA ALA A 229 -11.93 2.74 6.93
C ALA A 229 -11.52 3.56 5.69
N LYS A 230 -11.84 4.85 5.66
CA LYS A 230 -11.43 5.77 4.59
C LYS A 230 -9.91 5.93 4.51
N ALA A 231 -9.24 6.13 5.64
CA ALA A 231 -7.77 6.21 5.68
C ALA A 231 -7.10 4.91 5.22
N LEU A 232 -7.67 3.75 5.56
CA LEU A 232 -7.21 2.45 5.07
C LEU A 232 -7.38 2.34 3.55
N ALA A 233 -8.51 2.80 2.99
CA ALA A 233 -8.75 2.80 1.55
C ALA A 233 -7.69 3.61 0.78
N GLU A 234 -7.39 4.82 1.27
CA GLU A 234 -6.34 5.68 0.70
C GLU A 234 -4.96 5.02 0.77
N THR A 235 -4.64 4.41 1.91
CA THR A 235 -3.36 3.70 2.12
C THR A 235 -3.24 2.51 1.15
N VAL A 236 -4.30 1.71 1.02
CA VAL A 236 -4.34 0.57 0.08
C VAL A 236 -4.16 1.03 -1.36
N ALA A 237 -4.82 2.11 -1.77
CA ALA A 237 -4.66 2.68 -3.12
C ALA A 237 -3.23 3.16 -3.38
N SER A 238 -2.60 3.82 -2.39
CA SER A 238 -1.20 4.27 -2.48
C SER A 238 -0.23 3.10 -2.62
N ILE A 239 -0.39 2.04 -1.79
CA ILE A 239 0.46 0.84 -1.88
C ILE A 239 0.24 0.11 -3.20
N ALA A 240 -0.99 0.05 -3.72
CA ALA A 240 -1.28 -0.55 -5.03
C ALA A 240 -0.56 0.18 -6.17
N SER A 241 -0.59 1.52 -6.16
CA SER A 241 0.16 2.34 -7.11
C SER A 241 1.67 2.09 -7.00
N GLY A 242 2.22 2.10 -5.78
CA GLY A 242 3.64 1.81 -5.56
C GLY A 242 4.05 0.40 -5.99
N THR A 243 3.17 -0.58 -5.83
CA THR A 243 3.40 -1.97 -6.28
C THR A 243 3.41 -2.07 -7.81
N ALA A 244 2.54 -1.33 -8.50
CA ALA A 244 2.52 -1.27 -9.95
C ALA A 244 3.78 -0.59 -10.53
N ASP A 245 4.24 0.50 -9.90
CA ASP A 245 5.52 1.13 -10.26
C ASP A 245 6.70 0.16 -10.05
N LEU A 246 6.74 -0.53 -8.90
CA LEU A 246 7.76 -1.53 -8.60
C LEU A 246 7.79 -2.64 -9.66
N SER A 247 6.62 -3.16 -10.08
CA SER A 247 6.53 -4.16 -11.15
C SER A 247 7.12 -3.63 -12.46
N THR A 248 6.74 -2.41 -12.86
CA THR A 248 7.22 -1.78 -14.10
C THR A 248 8.74 -1.56 -14.07
N ARG A 249 9.28 -1.11 -12.93
CA ARG A 249 10.73 -0.93 -12.74
C ARG A 249 11.47 -2.25 -12.72
N THR A 250 10.86 -3.30 -12.18
CA THR A 250 11.44 -4.66 -12.16
C THR A 250 11.55 -5.22 -13.57
N GLU A 251 10.51 -5.08 -14.40
CA GLU A 251 10.51 -5.48 -15.82
C GLU A 251 11.56 -4.72 -16.66
N ARG A 252 11.65 -3.39 -16.48
CA ARG A 252 12.71 -2.59 -17.12
C ARG A 252 14.09 -3.03 -16.67
N SER A 253 14.27 -3.27 -15.37
CA SER A 253 15.55 -3.73 -14.81
C SER A 253 15.94 -5.09 -15.38
N ALA A 254 15.01 -6.02 -15.53
CA ALA A 254 15.24 -7.31 -16.18
C ALA A 254 15.76 -7.13 -17.61
N THR A 255 15.15 -6.21 -18.36
CA THR A 255 15.58 -5.88 -19.73
C THR A 255 16.99 -5.29 -19.76
N HIS A 256 17.32 -4.40 -18.82
CA HIS A 256 18.65 -3.82 -18.71
C HIS A 256 19.72 -4.86 -18.38
N ILE A 257 19.44 -5.80 -17.47
CA ILE A 257 20.37 -6.89 -17.12
C ILE A 257 20.56 -7.86 -18.29
N HIS A 258 19.49 -8.17 -19.03
CA HIS A 258 19.60 -8.98 -20.24
C HIS A 258 20.54 -8.32 -21.27
N THR A 259 20.36 -7.03 -21.54
CA THR A 259 21.23 -6.26 -22.45
C THR A 259 22.67 -6.20 -21.93
N ALA A 260 22.87 -5.91 -20.64
CA ALA A 260 24.21 -5.85 -20.03
C ALA A 260 24.93 -7.21 -20.11
N THR A 261 24.21 -8.31 -19.93
CA THR A 261 24.76 -9.67 -20.08
C THR A 261 25.22 -9.92 -21.52
N GLY A 262 24.43 -9.51 -22.51
CA GLY A 262 24.81 -9.61 -23.93
C GLY A 262 26.02 -8.75 -24.30
N GLU A 263 26.12 -7.53 -23.76
CA GLU A 263 27.31 -6.67 -23.93
C GLU A 263 28.57 -7.30 -23.29
N LEU A 264 28.45 -7.89 -22.09
CA LEU A 264 29.57 -8.59 -21.46
C LEU A 264 30.03 -9.80 -22.26
N GLN A 265 29.12 -10.57 -22.83
CA GLN A 265 29.49 -11.71 -23.68
C GLN A 265 30.24 -11.25 -24.94
N ARG A 266 29.79 -10.16 -25.58
CA ARG A 266 30.50 -9.56 -26.72
C ARG A 266 31.87 -9.02 -26.32
N PHE A 267 31.97 -8.35 -25.17
CA PHE A 267 33.24 -7.84 -24.68
C PHE A 267 34.21 -8.99 -24.35
N ALA A 268 33.75 -10.04 -23.69
CA ALA A 268 34.56 -11.23 -23.38
C ALA A 268 35.08 -11.89 -24.68
N SER A 269 34.22 -12.01 -25.69
CA SER A 269 34.61 -12.52 -27.01
C SER A 269 35.67 -11.64 -27.67
N GLY A 270 35.52 -10.31 -27.58
CA GLY A 270 36.50 -9.34 -28.06
C GLY A 270 37.85 -9.45 -27.35
N ALA A 271 37.86 -9.53 -26.03
CA ALA A 271 39.08 -9.70 -25.23
C ALA A 271 39.79 -11.03 -25.56
N GLN A 272 39.04 -12.11 -25.75
CA GLN A 272 39.61 -13.40 -26.16
C GLN A 272 40.24 -13.32 -27.55
N LYS A 273 39.60 -12.63 -28.50
CA LYS A 273 40.16 -12.37 -29.83
C LYS A 273 41.43 -11.53 -29.75
N THR A 274 41.51 -10.54 -28.86
CA THR A 274 42.73 -9.77 -28.62
C THR A 274 43.88 -10.64 -28.10
N VAL A 275 43.61 -11.59 -27.20
CA VAL A 275 44.62 -12.57 -26.75
C VAL A 275 45.14 -13.40 -27.92
N GLU A 276 44.26 -13.89 -28.79
CA GLU A 276 44.66 -14.67 -29.97
C GLU A 276 45.47 -13.82 -30.96
N GLN A 277 45.02 -12.62 -31.27
CA GLN A 277 45.69 -11.69 -32.19
C GLN A 277 47.08 -11.28 -31.70
N THR A 278 47.24 -11.04 -30.39
CA THR A 278 48.55 -10.73 -29.81
C THR A 278 49.52 -11.90 -29.87
N MET A 279 49.03 -13.13 -29.67
CA MET A 279 49.84 -14.34 -29.85
C MET A 279 50.28 -14.53 -31.31
N GLN A 280 49.37 -14.32 -32.26
CA GLN A 280 49.69 -14.40 -33.70
C GLN A 280 50.69 -13.31 -34.12
N ALA A 281 50.54 -12.09 -33.60
CA ALA A 281 51.45 -10.98 -33.86
C ALA A 281 52.85 -11.21 -33.26
N ASP A 282 52.95 -11.78 -32.06
CA ASP A 282 54.23 -12.14 -31.44
C ASP A 282 54.97 -13.20 -32.26
N ASP A 283 54.27 -14.25 -32.68
CA ASP A 283 54.80 -15.30 -33.55
C ASP A 283 55.25 -14.76 -34.92
N PHE A 284 54.46 -13.87 -35.54
CA PHE A 284 54.86 -13.17 -36.74
C PHE A 284 56.11 -12.31 -36.53
N GLY A 285 56.20 -11.58 -35.42
CA GLY A 285 57.37 -10.79 -35.04
C GLY A 285 58.64 -11.65 -34.90
N ARG A 286 58.54 -12.83 -34.29
CA ARG A 286 59.66 -13.79 -34.19
C ARG A 286 60.12 -14.30 -35.55
N ARG A 287 59.20 -14.60 -36.47
CA ARG A 287 59.55 -14.97 -37.85
C ARG A 287 60.29 -13.85 -38.57
N VAL A 288 59.81 -12.61 -38.46
CA VAL A 288 60.47 -11.43 -39.05
C VAL A 288 61.87 -11.24 -38.47
N GLN A 289 62.03 -11.42 -37.15
CA GLN A 289 63.34 -11.34 -36.50
C GLN A 289 64.31 -12.41 -37.01
N SER A 290 63.86 -13.66 -37.16
CA SER A 290 64.65 -14.75 -37.72
C SER A 290 65.11 -14.44 -39.16
N ALA A 291 64.19 -13.97 -40.00
CA ALA A 291 64.51 -13.60 -41.38
C ALA A 291 65.50 -12.41 -41.43
N ALA A 292 65.34 -11.40 -40.58
CA ALA A 292 66.26 -10.28 -40.49
C ALA A 292 67.66 -10.69 -40.01
N GLN A 293 67.77 -11.68 -39.11
CA GLN A 293 69.07 -12.24 -38.69
C GLN A 293 69.78 -12.94 -39.86
N GLU A 294 69.05 -13.71 -40.65
CA GLU A 294 69.56 -14.39 -41.85
C GLU A 294 70.03 -13.39 -42.91
N ILE A 295 69.21 -12.38 -43.23
CA ILE A 295 69.59 -11.30 -44.14
C ILE A 295 70.83 -10.55 -43.61
N GLY A 296 70.91 -10.34 -42.29
CA GLY A 296 72.08 -9.73 -41.66
C GLY A 296 73.38 -10.51 -41.89
N LEU A 297 73.33 -11.85 -41.95
CA LEU A 297 74.49 -12.68 -42.30
C LEU A 297 74.89 -12.47 -43.77
N ILE A 298 73.91 -12.48 -44.68
CA ILE A 298 74.13 -12.27 -46.12
C ILE A 298 74.74 -10.88 -46.38
N VAL A 299 74.23 -9.84 -45.73
CA VAL A 299 74.76 -8.48 -45.87
C VAL A 299 76.19 -8.38 -45.35
N ARG A 300 76.52 -9.03 -44.22
CA ARG A 300 77.89 -9.10 -43.72
C ARG A 300 78.84 -9.76 -44.71
N GLU A 301 78.44 -10.90 -45.27
CA GLU A 301 79.22 -11.62 -46.30
C GLU A 301 79.38 -10.77 -47.59
N ALA A 302 78.34 -10.05 -47.99
CA ALA A 302 78.38 -9.13 -49.14
C ALA A 302 79.36 -7.96 -48.90
N ILE A 303 79.39 -7.38 -47.70
CA ILE A 303 80.36 -6.34 -47.32
C ILE A 303 81.79 -6.89 -47.39
N GLU A 304 82.04 -8.08 -46.84
CA GLU A 304 83.34 -8.75 -46.92
C GLU A 304 83.78 -9.00 -48.37
N THR A 305 82.84 -9.46 -49.22
CA THR A 305 83.09 -9.69 -50.65
C THR A 305 83.43 -8.40 -51.39
N MET A 306 82.70 -7.31 -51.13
CA MET A 306 82.99 -6.00 -51.73
C MET A 306 84.36 -5.46 -51.29
N ASN A 307 84.73 -5.64 -50.02
CA ASN A 307 86.05 -5.28 -49.51
C ASN A 307 87.16 -6.10 -50.19
N GLY A 308 86.94 -7.41 -50.36
CA GLY A 308 87.85 -8.29 -51.11
C GLY A 308 87.98 -7.89 -52.58
N LEU A 309 86.87 -7.55 -53.26
CA LEU A 309 86.87 -7.06 -54.65
C LEU A 309 87.61 -5.72 -54.77
N LYS A 310 87.42 -4.80 -53.83
CA LYS A 310 88.14 -3.52 -53.78
C LYS A 310 89.64 -3.74 -53.69
N GLN A 311 90.09 -4.66 -52.83
CA GLN A 311 91.50 -5.01 -52.71
C GLN A 311 92.04 -5.65 -54.00
N LYS A 312 91.33 -6.61 -54.59
CA LYS A 312 91.72 -7.25 -55.86
C LYS A 312 91.81 -6.25 -57.01
N SER A 313 90.85 -5.35 -57.14
CA SER A 313 90.83 -4.31 -58.18
C SER A 313 92.04 -3.36 -58.04
N ARG A 314 92.40 -2.98 -56.81
CA ARG A 314 93.61 -2.20 -56.54
C ARG A 314 94.88 -2.93 -56.98
N HIS A 315 95.03 -4.20 -56.61
CA HIS A 315 96.17 -5.02 -57.02
C HIS A 315 96.25 -5.17 -58.55
N MET A 316 95.11 -5.35 -59.23
CA MET A 316 95.05 -5.38 -60.70
C MET A 316 95.49 -4.04 -61.30
N GLY A 317 95.05 -2.92 -60.73
CA GLY A 317 95.44 -1.58 -61.19
C GLY A 317 96.96 -1.35 -61.07
N GLU A 318 97.58 -1.79 -59.99
CA GLU A 318 99.03 -1.76 -59.79
C GLU A 318 99.76 -2.62 -60.83
N ALA A 319 99.27 -3.84 -61.11
CA ALA A 319 99.84 -4.71 -62.13
C ALA A 319 99.74 -4.11 -63.56
N VAL A 320 98.59 -3.50 -63.90
CA VAL A 320 98.38 -2.84 -65.20
C VAL A 320 99.29 -1.62 -65.36
N ALA A 321 99.55 -0.87 -64.29
CA ALA A 321 100.52 0.24 -64.30
C ALA A 321 101.96 -0.23 -64.60
N VAL A 322 102.34 -1.43 -64.12
CA VAL A 322 103.61 -2.06 -64.49
C VAL A 322 103.63 -2.42 -65.98
N VAL A 323 102.54 -2.97 -66.53
CA VAL A 323 102.42 -3.28 -67.96
C VAL A 323 102.54 -2.01 -68.83
N GLU A 324 101.86 -0.92 -68.47
CA GLU A 324 101.97 0.37 -69.14
C GLU A 324 103.43 0.88 -69.12
N THR A 325 104.11 0.74 -67.99
CA THR A 325 105.52 1.11 -67.84
C THR A 325 106.44 0.26 -68.72
N ILE A 326 106.20 -1.06 -68.78
CA ILE A 326 106.94 -1.99 -69.65
C ILE A 326 106.70 -1.61 -71.12
N ALA A 327 105.45 -1.43 -71.54
CA ALA A 327 105.10 -1.06 -72.90
C ALA A 327 105.80 0.25 -73.34
N ARG A 328 105.80 1.27 -72.48
CA ARG A 328 106.53 2.53 -72.73
C ARG A 328 108.04 2.31 -72.86
N LYS A 329 108.65 1.51 -71.97
CA LYS A 329 110.08 1.17 -72.03
C LYS A 329 110.41 0.41 -73.32
N THR A 330 109.58 -0.57 -73.70
CA THR A 330 109.71 -1.32 -74.96
C THR A 330 109.61 -0.40 -76.17
N GLY A 331 108.68 0.56 -76.16
CA GLY A 331 108.58 1.57 -77.21
C GLY A 331 109.84 2.42 -77.34
N VAL A 332 110.42 2.89 -76.23
CA VAL A 332 111.68 3.65 -76.22
C VAL A 332 112.84 2.79 -76.76
N LEU A 333 112.95 1.53 -76.31
CA LEU A 333 113.97 0.59 -76.79
C LEU A 333 113.83 0.31 -78.29
N ALA A 334 112.60 0.16 -78.78
CA ALA A 334 112.31 -0.05 -80.19
C ALA A 334 112.68 1.17 -81.05
N VAL A 335 112.45 2.39 -80.55
CA VAL A 335 112.92 3.63 -81.21
C VAL A 335 114.45 3.67 -81.26
N ASP A 336 115.15 3.37 -80.16
CA ASP A 336 116.62 3.33 -80.11
C ASP A 336 117.19 2.28 -81.08
N ALA A 337 116.57 1.10 -81.12
CA ALA A 337 116.93 0.02 -82.05
C ALA A 337 116.68 0.42 -83.52
N GLY A 338 115.54 1.04 -83.83
CA GLY A 338 115.23 1.55 -85.17
C GLY A 338 116.20 2.61 -85.65
N VAL A 339 116.58 3.55 -84.77
CA VAL A 339 117.62 4.58 -85.08
C VAL A 339 118.97 3.93 -85.36
N LYS A 340 119.38 2.93 -84.57
CA LYS A 340 120.63 2.18 -84.80
C LYS A 340 120.59 1.36 -86.09
N ALA A 341 119.43 0.80 -86.47
CA ALA A 341 119.26 0.08 -87.73
C ALA A 341 119.38 1.00 -88.95
N SER A 342 118.76 2.19 -88.91
CA SER A 342 118.82 3.19 -89.99
C SER A 342 120.20 3.82 -90.18
N ARG A 343 121.07 3.80 -89.16
CA ARG A 343 122.47 4.30 -89.24
C ARG A 343 123.46 3.29 -89.83
N GLY A 344 123.08 2.03 -90.04
CA GLY A 344 123.99 0.94 -90.35
C GLY A 344 123.82 0.30 -91.73
N GLY A 345 123.99 1.04 -92.83
CA GLY A 345 124.23 0.50 -94.20
C GLY A 345 123.16 -0.43 -94.82
N GLU A 346 123.32 -0.74 -96.11
CA GLU A 346 122.30 -1.37 -96.99
C GLU A 346 121.76 -2.76 -96.59
N HIS A 347 122.37 -3.45 -95.61
CA HIS A 347 122.03 -4.83 -95.22
C HIS A 347 121.07 -4.95 -94.01
N LYS A 348 120.47 -3.86 -93.51
CA LYS A 348 119.66 -3.86 -92.25
C LYS A 348 118.20 -3.40 -92.36
N THR A 349 117.64 -3.38 -93.57
CA THR A 349 116.23 -2.99 -93.82
C THR A 349 115.22 -3.78 -92.98
N GLY A 350 115.36 -5.11 -92.87
CA GLY A 350 114.46 -5.96 -92.07
C GLY A 350 114.53 -5.74 -90.54
N PHE A 351 115.67 -5.26 -90.01
CA PHE A 351 115.78 -4.89 -88.58
C PHE A 351 115.05 -3.59 -88.27
N SER A 352 115.03 -2.64 -89.22
CA SER A 352 114.27 -1.40 -89.09
C SER A 352 112.75 -1.66 -89.09
N GLU A 353 112.28 -2.53 -90.00
CA GLU A 353 110.87 -2.96 -90.05
C GLU A 353 110.44 -3.68 -88.75
N THR A 354 111.28 -4.58 -88.24
CA THR A 354 111.04 -5.26 -86.96
C THR A 354 110.96 -4.26 -85.80
N ALA A 355 111.84 -3.25 -85.76
CA ALA A 355 111.82 -2.22 -84.71
C ALA A 355 110.56 -1.34 -84.79
N ILE A 356 110.08 -1.01 -86.00
CA ILE A 356 108.81 -0.28 -86.19
C ILE A 356 107.62 -1.12 -85.73
N GLU A 357 107.60 -2.42 -86.05
CA GLU A 357 106.51 -3.32 -85.63
C GLU A 357 106.50 -3.53 -84.11
N VAL A 358 107.67 -3.71 -83.47
CA VAL A 358 107.79 -3.78 -82.00
C VAL A 358 107.31 -2.49 -81.35
N ARG A 359 107.63 -1.32 -81.93
CA ARG A 359 107.13 -0.03 -81.45
C ARG A 359 105.61 0.07 -81.57
N ARG A 360 105.05 -0.33 -82.72
CA ARG A 360 103.59 -0.34 -82.95
C ARG A 360 102.87 -1.22 -81.93
N LEU A 361 103.39 -2.42 -81.66
CA LEU A 361 102.88 -3.34 -80.64
C LEU A 361 103.01 -2.76 -79.23
N ALA A 362 104.12 -2.09 -78.92
CA ALA A 362 104.33 -1.43 -77.63
C ALA A 362 103.36 -0.24 -77.41
N GLU A 363 103.13 0.59 -78.43
CA GLU A 363 102.14 1.67 -78.39
C GLU A 363 100.71 1.14 -78.30
N GLN A 364 100.41 0.01 -78.95
CA GLN A 364 99.13 -0.69 -78.82
C GLN A 364 98.93 -1.26 -77.42
N ALA A 365 99.94 -1.95 -76.86
CA ALA A 365 99.92 -2.50 -75.51
C ALA A 365 99.79 -1.40 -74.43
N GLY A 366 100.46 -0.27 -74.62
CA GLY A 366 100.34 0.90 -73.73
C GLY A 366 98.94 1.50 -73.75
N ARG A 367 98.32 1.66 -74.94
CA ARG A 367 96.93 2.13 -75.07
C ARG A 367 95.94 1.16 -74.40
N SER A 368 96.07 -0.14 -74.64
CA SER A 368 95.23 -1.14 -73.99
C SER A 368 95.42 -1.17 -72.47
N ALA A 369 96.65 -0.97 -71.96
CA ALA A 369 96.89 -0.87 -70.52
C ALA A 369 96.18 0.36 -69.90
N VAL A 370 96.21 1.52 -70.56
CA VAL A 370 95.48 2.72 -70.12
C VAL A 370 93.95 2.51 -70.11
N GLU A 371 93.43 1.82 -71.12
CA GLU A 371 92.01 1.47 -71.21
C GLU A 371 91.59 0.52 -70.08
N VAL A 372 92.35 -0.55 -69.84
CA VAL A 372 92.11 -1.48 -68.72
C VAL A 372 92.22 -0.76 -67.37
N ARG A 373 93.19 0.15 -67.20
CA ARG A 373 93.31 0.96 -65.95
C ARG A 373 92.06 1.82 -65.73
N THR A 374 91.54 2.43 -66.78
CA THR A 374 90.31 3.24 -66.71
C THR A 374 89.11 2.37 -66.30
N LEU A 375 88.95 1.19 -66.90
CA LEU A 375 87.90 0.24 -66.53
C LEU A 375 88.05 -0.24 -65.07
N LEU A 376 89.28 -0.49 -64.59
CA LEU A 376 89.53 -0.85 -63.19
C LEU A 376 89.23 0.29 -62.22
N ALA A 377 89.53 1.53 -62.59
CA ALA A 377 89.17 2.71 -61.78
C ALA A 377 87.64 2.85 -61.68
N GLN A 378 86.91 2.70 -62.79
CA GLN A 378 85.45 2.71 -62.81
C GLN A 378 84.86 1.54 -61.99
N ALA A 379 85.41 0.33 -62.13
CA ALA A 379 84.98 -0.82 -61.35
C ALA A 379 85.24 -0.61 -59.84
N SER A 380 86.37 -0.01 -59.46
CA SER A 380 86.67 0.32 -58.07
C SER A 380 85.68 1.33 -57.47
N ASP A 381 85.26 2.32 -58.25
CA ASP A 381 84.25 3.30 -57.83
C ASP A 381 82.88 2.63 -57.63
N GLN A 382 82.46 1.77 -58.56
CA GLN A 382 81.23 0.98 -58.44
C GLN A 382 81.26 0.03 -57.23
N ILE A 383 82.39 -0.63 -56.96
CA ILE A 383 82.57 -1.48 -55.77
C ILE A 383 82.47 -0.66 -54.49
N ALA A 384 83.08 0.54 -54.46
CA ALA A 384 83.02 1.42 -53.29
C ALA A 384 81.58 1.87 -53.01
N HIS A 385 80.84 2.27 -54.04
CA HIS A 385 79.43 2.62 -53.92
C HIS A 385 78.59 1.41 -53.47
N GLY A 386 78.84 0.22 -54.01
CA GLY A 386 78.19 -1.02 -53.58
C GLY A 386 78.44 -1.33 -52.10
N ALA A 387 79.67 -1.17 -51.62
CA ALA A 387 80.03 -1.36 -50.22
C ALA A 387 79.30 -0.38 -49.29
N GLU A 388 79.17 0.89 -49.70
CA GLU A 388 78.44 1.91 -48.94
C GLU A 388 76.95 1.56 -48.81
N ARG A 389 76.31 1.14 -49.91
CA ARG A 389 74.91 0.70 -49.91
C ARG A 389 74.68 -0.55 -49.06
N MET A 390 75.61 -1.49 -49.07
CA MET A 390 75.54 -2.67 -48.19
C MET A 390 75.71 -2.29 -46.71
N ALA A 391 76.61 -1.35 -46.38
CA ALA A 391 76.77 -0.85 -45.02
C ALA A 391 75.52 -0.09 -44.53
N GLU A 392 74.87 0.68 -45.40
CA GLU A 392 73.59 1.33 -45.11
C GLU A 392 72.49 0.30 -44.84
N ALA A 393 72.36 -0.72 -45.70
CA ALA A 393 71.43 -1.83 -45.49
C ALA A 393 71.69 -2.58 -44.17
N GLY A 394 72.96 -2.76 -43.81
CA GLY A 394 73.37 -3.36 -42.53
C GLY A 394 72.87 -2.57 -41.32
N ARG A 395 73.04 -1.24 -41.33
CA ARG A 395 72.53 -0.36 -40.26
C ARG A 395 71.01 -0.43 -40.13
N SER A 396 70.27 -0.40 -41.24
CA SER A 396 68.80 -0.52 -41.21
C SER A 396 68.34 -1.88 -40.66
N LEU A 397 69.07 -2.96 -40.92
CA LEU A 397 68.79 -4.27 -40.34
C LEU A 397 69.06 -4.32 -38.83
N GLU A 398 70.12 -3.68 -38.35
CA GLU A 398 70.41 -3.58 -36.92
C GLU A 398 69.31 -2.82 -36.16
N GLU A 399 68.81 -1.71 -36.72
CA GLU A 399 67.67 -0.97 -36.16
C GLU A 399 66.38 -1.81 -36.11
N LEU A 400 66.12 -2.60 -37.16
CA LEU A 400 64.98 -3.52 -37.22
C LEU A 400 65.11 -4.61 -36.14
N LEU A 401 66.28 -5.23 -36.02
CA LEU A 401 66.57 -6.25 -35.00
C LEU A 401 66.49 -5.70 -33.57
N ALA A 402 66.84 -4.43 -33.37
CA ALA A 402 66.72 -3.75 -32.08
C ALA A 402 65.26 -3.37 -31.72
N SER A 403 64.39 -3.24 -32.72
CA SER A 403 62.98 -2.83 -32.54
C SER A 403 62.04 -4.01 -32.31
N ALA A 404 62.33 -5.18 -32.89
CA ALA A 404 61.50 -6.38 -32.76
C ALA A 404 61.23 -6.81 -31.30
N PRO A 405 62.20 -6.82 -30.37
CA PRO A 405 61.96 -7.15 -28.96
C PRO A 405 60.98 -6.19 -28.28
N ARG A 406 60.96 -4.92 -28.68
CA ARG A 406 60.01 -3.93 -28.14
C ARG A 406 58.59 -4.23 -28.58
N ALA A 407 58.41 -4.58 -29.86
CA ALA A 407 57.11 -4.99 -30.38
C ALA A 407 56.58 -6.25 -29.68
N SER A 408 57.43 -7.26 -29.49
CA SER A 408 57.09 -8.47 -28.72
C SER A 408 56.70 -8.15 -27.27
N GLY A 409 57.44 -7.26 -26.60
CA GLY A 409 57.11 -6.78 -25.26
C GLY A 409 55.72 -6.12 -25.18
N LEU A 410 55.37 -5.27 -26.16
CA LEU A 410 54.05 -4.65 -26.24
C LEU A 410 52.93 -5.67 -26.47
N MET A 411 53.14 -6.67 -27.33
CA MET A 411 52.17 -7.75 -27.55
C MET A 411 51.96 -8.59 -26.29
N SER A 412 53.03 -8.88 -25.55
CA SER A 412 52.95 -9.58 -24.26
C SER A 412 52.13 -8.82 -23.22
N GLN A 413 52.39 -7.51 -23.07
CA GLN A 413 51.62 -6.64 -22.18
C GLN A 413 50.14 -6.58 -22.58
N LEU A 414 49.84 -6.44 -23.88
CA LEU A 414 48.46 -6.38 -24.37
C LEU A 414 47.72 -7.71 -24.14
N SER A 415 48.41 -8.85 -24.34
CA SER A 415 47.86 -10.18 -24.04
C SER A 415 47.56 -10.35 -22.54
N GLN A 416 48.47 -9.88 -21.68
CA GLN A 416 48.29 -9.92 -20.23
C GLN A 416 47.10 -9.06 -19.80
N GLN A 417 46.97 -7.85 -20.34
CA GLN A 417 45.85 -6.94 -20.05
C GLN A 417 44.51 -7.56 -20.48
N ALA A 418 44.44 -8.13 -21.70
CA ALA A 418 43.24 -8.80 -22.19
C ALA A 418 42.85 -10.01 -21.33
N ARG A 419 43.82 -10.79 -20.83
CA ARG A 419 43.56 -11.89 -19.87
C ARG A 419 43.03 -11.37 -18.53
N GLN A 420 43.55 -10.26 -18.03
CA GLN A 420 43.04 -9.63 -16.81
C GLN A 420 41.60 -9.13 -17.00
N ASP A 421 41.29 -8.57 -18.17
CA ASP A 421 39.92 -8.15 -18.50
C ASP A 421 38.96 -9.34 -18.49
N LEU A 422 39.35 -10.49 -19.05
CA LEU A 422 38.54 -11.72 -18.98
C LEU A 422 38.23 -12.14 -17.54
N VAL A 423 39.21 -12.07 -16.64
CA VAL A 423 38.99 -12.37 -15.21
C VAL A 423 38.04 -11.35 -14.57
N ARG A 424 38.22 -10.05 -14.86
CA ARG A 424 37.33 -8.99 -14.36
C ARG A 424 35.89 -9.19 -14.84
N LEU A 425 35.70 -9.56 -16.11
CA LEU A 425 34.37 -9.83 -16.69
C LEU A 425 33.69 -11.02 -16.02
N GLY A 426 34.44 -12.05 -15.61
CA GLY A 426 33.89 -13.16 -14.82
C GLY A 426 33.31 -12.69 -13.47
N GLY A 427 34.00 -11.78 -12.79
CA GLY A 427 33.50 -11.13 -11.57
C GLY A 427 32.23 -10.30 -11.84
N ILE A 428 32.22 -9.49 -12.89
CA ILE A 428 31.03 -8.70 -13.28
C ILE A 428 29.84 -9.62 -13.62
N SER A 429 30.09 -10.72 -14.32
CA SER A 429 29.05 -11.71 -14.67
C SER A 429 28.41 -12.32 -13.42
N THR A 430 29.21 -12.64 -12.39
CA THR A 430 28.70 -13.14 -11.10
C THR A 430 27.83 -12.09 -10.41
N THR A 431 28.25 -10.82 -10.42
CA THR A 431 27.44 -9.71 -9.89
C THR A 431 26.12 -9.55 -10.64
N LEU A 432 26.12 -9.65 -11.97
CA LEU A 432 24.88 -9.58 -12.75
C LEU A 432 23.92 -10.72 -12.41
N GLN A 433 24.42 -11.94 -12.16
CA GLN A 433 23.58 -13.06 -11.71
C GLN A 433 22.93 -12.78 -10.35
N ALA A 434 23.66 -12.17 -9.42
CA ALA A 434 23.10 -11.75 -8.13
C ALA A 434 22.02 -10.66 -8.29
N VAL A 435 22.24 -9.70 -9.20
CA VAL A 435 21.24 -8.66 -9.51
C VAL A 435 20.00 -9.27 -10.17
N ASP A 436 20.17 -10.21 -11.10
CA ASP A 436 19.06 -10.93 -11.75
C ASP A 436 18.23 -11.71 -10.71
N SER A 437 18.87 -12.40 -9.77
CA SER A 437 18.18 -13.05 -8.65
C SER A 437 17.38 -12.06 -7.79
N SER A 438 17.91 -10.86 -7.54
CA SER A 438 17.20 -9.80 -6.80
C SER A 438 15.99 -9.27 -7.57
N ILE A 439 16.09 -9.13 -8.90
CA ILE A 439 14.98 -8.76 -9.77
C ILE A 439 13.86 -9.80 -9.70
N GLN A 440 14.19 -11.10 -9.73
CA GLN A 440 13.22 -12.18 -9.58
C GLN A 440 12.52 -12.14 -8.21
N GLN A 441 13.28 -11.88 -7.14
CA GLN A 441 12.71 -11.69 -5.80
C GLN A 441 11.75 -10.50 -5.74
N ASN A 442 12.12 -9.36 -6.37
CA ASN A 442 11.24 -8.19 -6.44
C ASN A 442 9.94 -8.48 -7.20
N ALA A 443 10.00 -9.27 -8.28
CA ALA A 443 8.81 -9.68 -9.03
C ALA A 443 7.89 -10.57 -8.15
N SER A 444 8.46 -11.54 -7.45
CA SER A 444 7.71 -12.38 -6.50
C SER A 444 7.08 -11.55 -5.37
N PHE A 445 7.85 -10.62 -4.80
CA PHE A 445 7.39 -9.73 -3.74
C PHE A 445 6.24 -8.83 -4.22
N ALA A 446 6.36 -8.23 -5.40
CA ALA A 446 5.29 -7.42 -5.99
C ALA A 446 4.00 -8.25 -6.19
N ALA A 447 4.12 -9.51 -6.63
CA ALA A 447 2.97 -10.41 -6.77
C ALA A 447 2.34 -10.80 -5.42
N GLU A 448 3.14 -10.96 -4.35
CA GLU A 448 2.65 -11.20 -3.00
C GLU A 448 1.91 -9.97 -2.44
N VAL A 449 2.48 -8.79 -2.58
CA VAL A 449 1.85 -7.52 -2.16
C VAL A 449 0.54 -7.30 -2.91
N ALA A 450 0.50 -7.56 -4.23
CA ALA A 450 -0.73 -7.45 -5.01
C ALA A 450 -1.86 -8.38 -4.50
N ARG A 451 -1.51 -9.61 -4.09
CA ARG A 451 -2.47 -10.54 -3.47
C ARG A 451 -2.96 -10.03 -2.12
N ALA A 452 -2.07 -9.52 -1.27
CA ALA A 452 -2.42 -8.96 0.03
C ALA A 452 -3.34 -7.73 -0.11
N LEU A 453 -3.06 -6.85 -1.08
CA LEU A 453 -3.90 -5.68 -1.38
C LEU A 453 -5.31 -6.09 -1.79
N LYS A 454 -5.47 -7.13 -2.62
CA LYS A 454 -6.79 -7.64 -3.00
C LYS A 454 -7.58 -8.17 -1.80
N ALA A 455 -6.91 -8.80 -0.84
CA ALA A 455 -7.55 -9.22 0.41
C ALA A 455 -7.96 -8.00 1.26
N LEU A 456 -7.10 -7.00 1.40
CA LEU A 456 -7.40 -5.74 2.11
C LEU A 456 -8.60 -5.00 1.48
N GLN A 457 -8.66 -4.91 0.15
CA GLN A 457 -9.81 -4.33 -0.55
C GLN A 457 -11.11 -5.07 -0.23
N LYS A 458 -11.09 -6.41 -0.16
CA LYS A 458 -12.26 -7.20 0.24
C LYS A 458 -12.69 -6.89 1.68
N HIS A 459 -11.73 -6.77 2.61
CA HIS A 459 -12.02 -6.38 3.99
C HIS A 459 -12.59 -4.96 4.10
N GLN A 460 -12.05 -4.02 3.31
CA GLN A 460 -12.57 -2.67 3.22
C GLN A 460 -14.03 -2.66 2.73
N THR A 461 -14.34 -3.36 1.63
CA THR A 461 -15.73 -3.43 1.13
C THR A 461 -16.68 -4.06 2.15
N ALA A 462 -16.24 -5.10 2.87
CA ALA A 462 -17.05 -5.71 3.93
C ALA A 462 -17.28 -4.76 5.12
N LEU A 463 -16.28 -3.94 5.47
CA LEU A 463 -16.39 -2.92 6.50
C LEU A 463 -17.37 -1.81 6.07
N ASP A 464 -17.24 -1.30 4.84
CA ASP A 464 -18.14 -0.30 4.27
C ASP A 464 -19.59 -0.81 4.26
N GLN A 465 -19.83 -2.06 3.84
CA GLN A 465 -21.15 -2.69 3.90
C GLN A 465 -21.70 -2.81 5.32
N SER A 466 -20.84 -3.11 6.30
CA SER A 466 -21.24 -3.20 7.70
C SER A 466 -21.60 -1.82 8.27
N LEU A 467 -20.89 -0.77 7.86
CA LEU A 467 -21.18 0.60 8.25
C LEU A 467 -22.49 1.14 7.64
N LEU A 468 -22.87 0.70 6.43
CA LEU A 468 -24.16 1.06 5.81
C LEU A 468 -25.38 0.60 6.61
N ALA A 469 -25.23 -0.42 7.47
CA ALA A 469 -26.29 -0.84 8.37
C ALA A 469 -26.58 0.20 9.47
N PHE A 470 -25.67 1.16 9.67
CA PHE A 470 -25.78 2.21 10.67
C PHE A 470 -25.97 3.58 10.02
N THR A 471 -26.90 4.36 10.55
CA THR A 471 -27.08 5.78 10.22
C THR A 471 -26.80 6.57 11.48
N VAL A 472 -25.69 7.31 11.48
CA VAL A 472 -25.32 8.22 12.57
C VAL A 472 -25.82 9.61 12.19
N GLU A 473 -26.91 10.05 12.80
CA GLU A 473 -27.41 11.42 12.64
C GLU A 473 -26.72 12.30 13.68
N ASP A 474 -25.77 13.12 13.22
CA ASP A 474 -25.40 14.32 13.94
C ASP A 474 -26.45 15.40 13.62
N HIS A 475 -27.27 15.77 14.60
CA HIS A 475 -27.88 17.09 14.53
C HIS A 475 -26.78 18.11 14.77
N THR A 476 -26.15 18.56 13.69
CA THR A 476 -25.54 19.88 13.66
C THR A 476 -26.65 20.84 14.08
N PRO A 477 -26.55 21.51 15.24
CA PRO A 477 -27.58 22.47 15.62
C PRO A 477 -27.61 23.51 14.51
N THR A 478 -28.75 23.63 13.84
CA THR A 478 -28.97 24.68 12.85
C THR A 478 -28.64 26.00 13.55
N GLN A 479 -27.51 26.61 13.17
CA GLN A 479 -27.19 27.98 13.56
C GLN A 479 -28.24 28.88 12.91
N THR A 480 -29.36 29.07 13.59
CA THR A 480 -30.42 29.98 13.16
C THR A 480 -30.97 30.69 14.40
N ALA A 481 -30.13 31.55 15.00
CA ALA A 481 -30.53 32.73 15.78
C ALA A 481 -29.33 33.27 16.57
N LEU A 482 -28.45 34.00 15.89
CA LEU A 482 -27.61 35.06 16.50
C LEU A 482 -27.32 36.08 15.39
N ALA A 483 -28.40 36.59 14.81
CA ALA A 483 -28.43 37.76 13.94
C ALA A 483 -29.67 38.59 14.33
N ALA A 484 -29.75 38.96 15.61
CA ALA A 484 -30.62 40.01 16.15
C ALA A 484 -30.29 40.21 17.64
N ALA A 485 -29.25 41.00 17.91
CA ALA A 485 -29.09 41.75 19.15
C ALA A 485 -28.20 42.96 18.86
#